data_AF-A0ABD6QDE8-F1
#
_entry.id   AF-A0ABD6QDE8-F1
#
_cell.length_a   1.000
_cell.length_b   1.000
_cell.length_c   1.000
_cell.angle_alpha   90.00
_cell.angle_beta   90.00
_cell.angle_gamma   90.00
#
_symmetry.space_group_name_H-M   'P 1'
#
loop_
_entity.id
_entity.type
_entity.pdbx_description
1 polymer ?
#
loop_
_entity_poly.entity_id
_entity_poly.type
_entity_poly.pdbx_seq_one_letter_code
_entity_poly.pdbx_strand_id
1 'polypeptide(L)'
;MTQPASGDVWSNLFGYNTGNLRKALYGSLLFRDNDGVNTSLAFVEKDGVWQSGFTPFSADSQFRTDLKLELGGTWHDGGAGTSDGPSFANKIDVQKDHIWQTRSVVRSDVTSEEGTIQFGFAEQSPLTDTFEFDLPLSSTPVQGTPNYARKKPREMEGRLRQCLAVGVDKGGNFFVDVFPAISFENIEDRKWTPDELIKTVLTWGVSIDPHSGYSHARFRAGRGWENNPGVPVFPGAPVATPQGSGGVQLVFPAPVGPKSPFTYTARKTEEDTGVESDLTLSGSPTVSDGNVTLTGTGLTGAEDYTFQVHATNSVGGVSISAPSNKITATA
;
A
#
# COMPACT_ATOMS: atom_id res chain seq x y z
N MET A 1 -37.28 5.73 -0.26
CA MET A 1 -36.62 4.50 -0.73
C MET A 1 -37.54 3.33 -0.41
N THR A 2 -38.08 2.68 -1.43
CA THR A 2 -38.82 1.43 -1.31
C THR A 2 -37.85 0.30 -0.96
N GLN A 3 -38.24 -0.58 -0.05
CA GLN A 3 -37.44 -1.75 0.32
C GLN A 3 -37.24 -2.65 -0.92
N PRO A 4 -36.02 -3.11 -1.22
CA PRO A 4 -35.79 -3.98 -2.37
C PRO A 4 -36.58 -5.28 -2.23
N ALA A 5 -37.08 -5.79 -3.36
CA ALA A 5 -37.94 -6.98 -3.42
C ALA A 5 -37.23 -8.27 -2.97
N SER A 6 -35.90 -8.29 -3.02
CA SER A 6 -35.06 -9.38 -2.54
C SER A 6 -33.84 -8.82 -1.80
N GLY A 7 -33.56 -9.37 -0.62
CA GLY A 7 -32.25 -9.23 0.03
C GLY A 7 -31.28 -10.30 -0.47
N ASP A 8 -29.99 -10.11 -0.20
CA ASP A 8 -28.96 -11.12 -0.43
C ASP A 8 -28.45 -11.66 0.93
N VAL A 9 -27.78 -12.80 0.93
CA VAL A 9 -27.25 -13.41 2.15
C VAL A 9 -25.95 -12.73 2.58
N TRP A 10 -25.67 -12.71 3.89
CA TRP A 10 -24.48 -12.08 4.47
C TRP A 10 -23.17 -12.46 3.75
N SER A 11 -23.00 -13.73 3.39
CA SER A 11 -21.79 -14.22 2.72
C SER A 11 -21.56 -13.66 1.32
N ASN A 12 -22.62 -13.19 0.65
CA ASN A 12 -22.53 -12.60 -0.69
C ASN A 12 -22.28 -11.08 -0.61
N LEU A 13 -22.85 -10.43 0.41
CA LEU A 13 -22.70 -8.98 0.63
C LEU A 13 -21.38 -8.64 1.34
N PHE A 14 -21.00 -9.45 2.32
CA PHE A 14 -19.86 -9.23 3.20
C PHE A 14 -18.90 -10.41 3.07
N GLY A 15 -17.95 -10.26 2.16
CA GLY A 15 -16.83 -11.18 1.97
C GLY A 15 -15.49 -10.52 2.27
N TYR A 16 -14.43 -11.31 2.27
CA TYR A 16 -13.06 -10.84 2.26
C TYR A 16 -12.28 -11.59 1.18
N ASN A 17 -11.34 -10.91 0.54
CA ASN A 17 -10.47 -11.57 -0.43
C ASN A 17 -9.41 -12.37 0.33
N THR A 18 -9.61 -13.69 0.43
CA THR A 18 -8.65 -14.64 1.04
C THR A 18 -7.28 -14.55 0.37
N GLY A 19 -7.26 -14.27 -0.93
CA GLY A 19 -6.07 -14.00 -1.72
C GLY A 19 -5.36 -12.69 -1.37
N ASN A 20 -5.90 -11.84 -0.49
CA ASN A 20 -5.27 -10.64 0.09
C ASN A 20 -4.90 -10.77 1.57
N LEU A 21 -5.18 -11.91 2.21
CA LEU A 21 -4.67 -12.20 3.55
C LEU A 21 -3.17 -12.51 3.44
N ARG A 22 -2.35 -11.89 4.29
CA ARG A 22 -0.89 -11.98 4.20
C ARG A 22 -0.25 -12.43 5.49
N LYS A 23 0.86 -13.17 5.38
CA LYS A 23 1.76 -13.51 6.49
C LYS A 23 3.21 -13.26 6.08
N ALA A 24 4.00 -12.63 6.95
CA ALA A 24 5.46 -12.60 6.79
C ALA A 24 6.00 -13.98 7.22
N LEU A 25 6.11 -14.92 6.28
CA LEU A 25 6.59 -16.27 6.59
C LEU A 25 8.09 -16.30 6.85
N TYR A 26 8.82 -15.45 6.14
CA TYR A 26 10.24 -15.18 6.34
C TYR A 26 10.57 -13.79 5.80
N GLY A 27 11.73 -13.29 6.16
CA GLY A 27 12.12 -11.91 5.90
C GLY A 27 13.51 -11.60 6.39
N SER A 28 13.90 -10.33 6.29
CA SER A 28 15.15 -9.79 6.82
C SER A 28 14.96 -8.30 7.11
N LEU A 29 15.75 -7.77 8.06
CA LEU A 29 15.95 -6.34 8.20
C LEU A 29 17.26 -5.92 7.56
N LEU A 30 17.16 -4.94 6.67
CA LEU A 30 18.31 -4.34 6.00
C LEU A 30 18.52 -2.92 6.52
N PHE A 31 19.77 -2.55 6.79
CA PHE A 31 20.10 -1.23 7.33
C PHE A 31 21.21 -0.55 6.52
N ARG A 32 21.21 0.77 6.54
CA ARG A 32 22.36 1.59 6.18
C ARG A 32 22.37 2.87 7.00
N ASP A 33 23.53 3.50 7.17
CA ASP A 33 23.59 4.81 7.81
C ASP A 33 22.93 5.85 6.89
N ASN A 34 22.18 6.80 7.48
CA ASN A 34 21.61 7.92 6.74
C ASN A 34 22.72 8.96 6.51
N ASP A 35 23.02 9.26 5.25
CA ASP A 35 24.00 10.25 4.78
C ASP A 35 23.31 11.41 4.05
N GLY A 36 22.16 11.83 4.57
CA GLY A 36 21.37 12.94 4.06
C GLY A 36 20.95 12.77 2.60
N VAL A 37 21.27 13.77 1.77
CA VAL A 37 20.90 13.81 0.35
C VAL A 37 21.46 12.61 -0.45
N ASN A 38 22.62 12.06 -0.06
CA ASN A 38 23.26 10.94 -0.76
C ASN A 38 22.48 9.64 -0.61
N THR A 39 21.68 9.53 0.45
CA THR A 39 20.83 8.36 0.75
C THR A 39 19.35 8.69 0.69
N SER A 40 18.95 9.79 0.05
CA SER A 40 17.54 10.16 -0.09
C SER A 40 16.75 9.06 -0.78
N LEU A 41 15.57 8.77 -0.22
CA LEU A 41 14.58 7.83 -0.73
C LEU A 41 13.32 8.56 -1.19
N ALA A 42 13.43 9.85 -1.53
CA ALA A 42 12.30 10.71 -1.89
C ALA A 42 11.46 10.15 -3.04
N PHE A 43 10.15 10.40 -2.97
CA PHE A 43 9.26 10.18 -4.11
C PHE A 43 9.38 11.36 -5.08
N VAL A 44 9.45 11.04 -6.35
CA VAL A 44 9.47 11.98 -7.47
C VAL A 44 8.16 11.84 -8.22
N GLU A 45 7.43 12.94 -8.38
CA GLU A 45 6.25 12.97 -9.24
C GLU A 45 6.69 12.95 -10.71
N LYS A 46 6.17 11.98 -11.46
CA LYS A 46 6.38 11.88 -12.91
C LYS A 46 5.02 11.62 -13.57
N ASP A 47 4.64 12.48 -14.52
CA ASP A 47 3.38 12.40 -15.25
C ASP A 47 2.13 12.33 -14.34
N GLY A 48 2.14 13.07 -13.22
CA GLY A 48 1.04 13.09 -12.24
C GLY A 48 0.99 11.88 -11.31
N VAL A 49 2.00 11.01 -11.34
CA VAL A 49 2.11 9.81 -10.50
C VAL A 49 3.37 9.91 -9.64
N TRP A 50 3.21 9.83 -8.32
CA TRP A 50 4.33 9.73 -7.38
C TRP A 50 5.03 8.39 -7.54
N GLN A 51 6.27 8.42 -8.03
CA GLN A 51 7.14 7.25 -8.16
C GLN A 51 8.26 7.38 -7.13
N SER A 52 8.55 6.31 -6.40
CA SER A 52 9.67 6.35 -5.47
C SER A 52 10.99 6.45 -6.23
N GLY A 53 11.89 7.36 -5.84
CA GLY A 53 13.26 7.42 -6.34
C GLY A 53 14.08 6.16 -6.00
N PHE A 54 13.57 5.33 -5.08
CA PHE A 54 14.12 4.04 -4.71
C PHE A 54 13.04 2.95 -4.73
N THR A 55 13.36 1.79 -5.29
CA THR A 55 12.56 0.57 -5.12
C THR A 55 13.47 -0.59 -4.71
N PRO A 56 13.04 -1.45 -3.76
CA PRO A 56 13.75 -2.68 -3.44
C PRO A 56 13.55 -3.76 -4.52
N PHE A 57 12.68 -3.50 -5.50
CA PHE A 57 12.28 -4.46 -6.53
C PHE A 57 12.84 -4.10 -7.91
N SER A 58 13.16 -5.13 -8.70
CA SER A 58 13.51 -5.05 -10.11
C SER A 58 12.27 -4.95 -11.01
N ALA A 59 12.47 -4.72 -12.31
CA ALA A 59 11.39 -4.55 -13.29
C ALA A 59 10.49 -5.79 -13.48
N ASP A 60 10.96 -6.97 -13.08
CA ASP A 60 10.22 -8.24 -13.05
C ASP A 60 9.56 -8.49 -11.68
N SER A 61 9.51 -7.48 -10.82
CA SER A 61 8.87 -7.52 -9.50
C SER A 61 9.49 -8.54 -8.53
N GLN A 62 10.74 -8.93 -8.76
CA GLN A 62 11.59 -9.65 -7.81
C GLN A 62 12.43 -8.67 -6.98
N PHE A 63 13.11 -9.15 -5.93
CA PHE A 63 14.09 -8.33 -5.23
C PHE A 63 15.29 -8.03 -6.13
N ARG A 64 15.75 -6.79 -6.10
CA ARG A 64 16.96 -6.40 -6.82
C ARG A 64 18.19 -7.14 -6.25
N THR A 65 19.07 -7.61 -7.13
CA THR A 65 20.25 -8.39 -6.73
C THR A 65 21.35 -7.51 -6.12
N ASP A 66 21.38 -6.23 -6.45
CA ASP A 66 22.30 -5.20 -5.96
C ASP A 66 21.78 -4.48 -4.70
N LEU A 67 20.91 -5.13 -3.92
CA LEU A 67 20.39 -4.52 -2.68
C LEU A 67 21.42 -4.57 -1.56
N LYS A 68 22.01 -5.76 -1.32
CA LYS A 68 22.91 -6.03 -0.20
C LYS A 68 24.33 -5.57 -0.49
N LEU A 69 25.05 -5.12 0.53
CA LEU A 69 26.44 -4.68 0.45
C LEU A 69 27.36 -5.75 -0.19
N GLU A 70 27.21 -7.01 0.22
CA GLU A 70 27.98 -8.15 -0.32
C GLU A 70 27.72 -8.42 -1.81
N LEU A 71 26.61 -7.90 -2.34
CA LEU A 71 26.20 -8.05 -3.73
C LEU A 71 26.39 -6.74 -4.53
N GLY A 72 27.19 -5.80 -4.01
CA GLY A 72 27.47 -4.51 -4.65
C GLY A 72 26.47 -3.40 -4.33
N GLY A 73 25.54 -3.65 -3.40
CA GLY A 73 24.58 -2.67 -2.89
C GLY A 73 25.11 -1.80 -1.75
N THR A 74 24.20 -1.14 -1.05
CA THR A 74 24.53 -0.25 0.09
C THR A 74 23.89 -0.68 1.41
N TRP A 75 23.10 -1.75 1.41
CA TRP A 75 22.37 -2.19 2.59
C TRP A 75 23.07 -3.37 3.27
N HIS A 76 23.29 -3.26 4.58
CA HIS A 76 23.74 -4.34 5.43
C HIS A 76 22.55 -5.24 5.78
N ASP A 77 22.69 -6.55 5.60
CA ASP A 77 21.71 -7.52 6.10
C ASP A 77 21.97 -7.76 7.60
N GLY A 78 20.95 -7.55 8.42
CA GLY A 78 21.03 -7.74 9.86
C GLY A 78 21.23 -9.20 10.30
N GLY A 79 21.08 -10.17 9.38
CA GLY A 79 21.24 -11.59 9.67
C GLY A 79 19.96 -12.23 10.23
N ALA A 80 20.10 -13.42 10.81
CA ALA A 80 18.94 -14.18 11.30
C ALA A 80 18.29 -13.52 12.53
N GLY A 81 16.97 -13.35 12.46
CA GLY A 81 16.16 -12.81 13.56
C GLY A 81 15.41 -13.87 14.37
N THR A 82 14.71 -13.41 15.39
CA THR A 82 13.74 -14.21 16.15
C THR A 82 12.53 -14.58 15.29
N SER A 83 11.84 -15.68 15.65
CA SER A 83 10.66 -16.18 14.94
C SER A 83 9.49 -15.20 14.89
N ASP A 84 9.46 -14.22 15.79
CA ASP A 84 8.39 -13.23 15.88
C ASP A 84 8.46 -12.17 14.76
N GLY A 85 9.60 -12.09 14.05
CA GLY A 85 9.84 -11.08 13.02
C GLY A 85 9.93 -9.66 13.60
N PRO A 86 9.93 -8.63 12.74
CA PRO A 86 9.89 -7.24 13.19
C PRO A 86 8.49 -6.85 13.69
N SER A 87 8.44 -6.12 14.79
CA SER A 87 7.21 -5.50 15.31
C SER A 87 7.22 -4.00 15.00
N PHE A 88 6.04 -3.47 14.70
CA PHE A 88 5.83 -2.06 14.37
C PHE A 88 4.74 -1.52 15.28
N ALA A 89 5.03 -0.44 16.01
CA ALA A 89 4.05 0.22 16.84
C ALA A 89 3.87 1.66 16.35
N ASN A 90 2.61 2.09 16.22
CA ASN A 90 2.25 3.48 15.94
C ASN A 90 1.34 3.97 17.06
N LYS A 91 1.69 5.11 17.66
CA LYS A 91 0.97 5.75 18.75
C LYS A 91 0.54 7.14 18.29
N ILE A 92 -0.77 7.39 18.33
CA ILE A 92 -1.35 8.70 18.07
C ILE A 92 -1.95 9.18 19.38
N ASP A 93 -1.36 10.21 19.98
CA ASP A 93 -1.91 10.83 21.17
C ASP A 93 -2.91 11.91 20.76
N VAL A 94 -4.09 11.88 21.38
CA VAL A 94 -5.18 12.82 21.10
C VAL A 94 -5.62 13.48 22.40
N GLN A 95 -5.50 14.81 22.46
CA GLN A 95 -6.10 15.60 23.52
C GLN A 95 -7.59 15.80 23.21
N LYS A 96 -8.44 15.53 24.20
CA LYS A 96 -9.88 15.69 24.11
C LYS A 96 -10.33 16.78 25.08
N ASP A 97 -10.89 17.85 24.54
CA ASP A 97 -11.40 18.95 25.34
C ASP A 97 -12.91 18.79 25.59
N HIS A 98 -13.28 19.06 26.84
CA HIS A 98 -14.65 19.10 27.31
C HIS A 98 -15.00 20.52 27.74
N ILE A 99 -16.27 20.92 27.57
CA ILE A 99 -16.78 22.17 28.12
C ILE A 99 -17.75 21.87 29.25
N TRP A 100 -17.90 22.80 30.19
CA TRP A 100 -18.69 22.59 31.41
C TRP A 100 -20.16 22.16 31.15
N GLN A 101 -20.74 22.62 30.04
CA GLN A 101 -22.13 22.39 29.67
C GLN A 101 -22.41 20.95 29.19
N THR A 102 -21.38 20.16 28.86
CA THR A 102 -21.57 18.78 28.40
C THR A 102 -20.42 17.88 28.82
N ARG A 103 -20.75 16.63 29.14
CA ARG A 103 -19.74 15.59 29.37
C ARG A 103 -19.22 14.99 28.06
N SER A 104 -19.82 15.34 26.93
CA SER A 104 -19.34 14.92 25.62
C SER A 104 -18.08 15.69 25.23
N VAL A 105 -17.21 15.05 24.46
CA VAL A 105 -16.04 15.70 23.87
C VAL A 105 -16.53 16.74 22.87
N VAL A 106 -16.03 17.97 22.97
CA VAL A 106 -16.39 19.07 22.06
C VAL A 106 -15.31 19.27 21.00
N ARG A 107 -14.06 18.91 21.31
CA ARG A 107 -12.93 18.98 20.38
C ARG A 107 -11.93 17.86 20.66
N SER A 108 -11.34 17.32 19.60
CA SER A 108 -10.23 16.37 19.67
C SER A 108 -9.09 16.85 18.77
N ASP A 109 -7.91 17.08 19.33
CA ASP A 109 -6.71 17.49 18.60
C ASP A 109 -5.62 16.41 18.74
N VAL A 110 -4.94 16.08 17.65
CA VAL A 110 -3.78 15.17 17.67
C VAL A 110 -2.58 15.93 18.22
N THR A 111 -1.91 15.40 19.25
CA THR A 111 -0.77 16.02 19.91
C THR A 111 0.58 15.45 19.50
N SER A 112 0.62 14.17 19.14
CA SER A 112 1.81 13.50 18.63
C SER A 112 1.45 12.28 17.80
N GLU A 113 2.35 11.93 16.89
CA GLU A 113 2.36 10.67 16.16
C GLU A 113 3.77 10.08 16.30
N GLU A 114 3.88 8.96 16.98
CA GLU A 114 5.13 8.27 17.27
C GLU A 114 5.11 6.88 16.65
N GLY A 115 6.19 6.50 15.98
CA GLY A 115 6.36 5.17 15.40
C GLY A 115 7.60 4.49 15.95
N THR A 116 7.56 3.19 16.19
CA THR A 116 8.74 2.40 16.53
C THR A 116 8.83 1.11 15.72
N ILE A 117 10.06 0.65 15.52
CA ILE A 117 10.39 -0.65 14.94
C ILE A 117 11.20 -1.40 15.99
N GLN A 118 10.84 -2.65 16.24
CA GLN A 118 11.62 -3.52 17.10
C GLN A 118 11.94 -4.83 16.38
N PHE A 119 13.16 -5.33 16.62
CA PHE A 119 13.61 -6.61 16.08
C PHE A 119 14.63 -7.29 16.97
N GLY A 120 14.48 -8.61 17.12
CA GLY A 120 15.43 -9.46 17.82
C GLY A 120 16.39 -10.12 16.85
N PHE A 121 17.68 -9.76 16.92
CA PHE A 121 18.74 -10.48 16.21
C PHE A 121 19.11 -11.74 16.98
N ALA A 122 18.90 -12.91 16.38
CA ALA A 122 19.30 -14.20 16.94
C ALA A 122 20.73 -14.59 16.50
N GLU A 123 21.15 -14.13 15.32
CA GLU A 123 22.53 -14.25 14.87
C GLU A 123 23.42 -13.24 15.59
N GLN A 124 24.52 -13.72 16.19
CA GLN A 124 25.51 -12.85 16.83
C GLN A 124 26.66 -12.60 15.84
N SER A 125 26.77 -11.36 15.36
CA SER A 125 27.77 -10.95 14.37
C SER A 125 28.42 -9.62 14.76
N PRO A 126 29.58 -9.25 14.18
CA PRO A 126 30.16 -7.93 14.40
C PRO A 126 29.20 -6.78 14.03
N LEU A 127 28.24 -7.03 13.14
CA LEU A 127 27.21 -6.07 12.76
C LEU A 127 26.20 -5.88 13.89
N THR A 128 25.73 -6.95 14.53
CA THR A 128 24.80 -6.83 15.67
C THR A 128 25.43 -6.08 16.85
N ASP A 129 26.70 -6.30 17.11
CA ASP A 129 27.45 -5.55 18.13
C ASP A 129 27.66 -4.08 17.71
N THR A 130 27.81 -3.81 16.41
CA THR A 130 27.90 -2.44 15.87
C THR A 130 26.57 -1.71 16.06
N PHE A 131 25.43 -2.38 15.87
CA PHE A 131 24.11 -1.81 16.19
C PHE A 131 23.92 -1.59 17.70
N GLU A 132 24.26 -2.59 18.54
CA GLU A 132 24.11 -2.52 20.00
C GLU A 132 24.89 -1.33 20.60
N PHE A 133 26.04 -1.01 20.03
CA PHE A 133 26.89 0.10 20.49
C PHE A 133 26.69 1.40 19.71
N ASP A 134 25.68 1.46 18.84
CA ASP A 134 25.34 2.61 18.01
C ASP A 134 26.53 3.17 17.19
N LEU A 135 27.39 2.27 16.69
CA LEU A 135 28.57 2.63 15.91
C LEU A 135 28.22 2.80 14.41
N PRO A 136 29.04 3.53 13.63
CA PRO A 136 28.89 3.62 12.18
C PRO A 136 28.98 2.23 11.53
N LEU A 137 28.09 1.90 10.60
CA LEU A 137 28.05 0.58 9.95
C LEU A 137 29.27 0.35 9.06
N SER A 138 29.85 1.41 8.51
CA SER A 138 31.13 1.38 7.79
C SER A 138 32.31 0.93 8.66
N SER A 139 32.18 1.03 9.99
CA SER A 139 33.21 0.58 10.93
C SER A 139 33.11 -0.90 11.30
N THR A 140 32.11 -1.62 10.79
CA THR A 140 31.84 -3.03 11.14
C THR A 140 33.03 -3.93 10.77
N PRO A 141 33.66 -4.62 11.73
CA PRO A 141 34.75 -5.54 11.45
C PRO A 141 34.28 -6.76 10.67
N VAL A 142 35.22 -7.39 9.96
CA VAL A 142 34.96 -8.67 9.30
C VAL A 142 34.76 -9.76 10.35
N GLN A 143 33.75 -10.62 10.14
CA GLN A 143 33.48 -11.76 11.00
C GLN A 143 34.68 -12.73 11.04
N GLY A 144 34.99 -13.24 12.23
CA GLY A 144 36.16 -14.11 12.44
C GLY A 144 37.48 -13.37 12.70
N THR A 145 37.47 -12.05 12.85
CA THR A 145 38.65 -11.28 13.27
C THR A 145 39.21 -11.85 14.60
N PRO A 146 40.49 -12.29 14.65
CA PRO A 146 41.10 -12.80 15.88
C PRO A 146 41.11 -11.76 16.99
N ASN A 147 40.87 -12.18 18.24
CA ASN A 147 40.78 -11.29 19.41
C ASN A 147 39.77 -10.15 19.24
N TYR A 148 38.64 -10.45 18.58
CA TYR A 148 37.55 -9.52 18.38
C TYR A 148 37.13 -8.82 19.68
N ALA A 149 37.13 -7.50 19.66
CA ALA A 149 36.66 -6.67 20.75
C ALA A 149 35.99 -5.41 20.19
N ARG A 150 34.85 -5.06 20.78
CA ARG A 150 34.07 -3.86 20.49
C ARG A 150 33.68 -3.21 21.80
N LYS A 151 33.69 -1.88 21.82
CA LYS A 151 33.45 -1.09 23.03
C LYS A 151 32.28 -0.15 22.78
N LYS A 152 31.33 -0.14 23.72
CA LYS A 152 30.28 0.88 23.78
C LYS A 152 30.92 2.28 23.96
N PRO A 153 30.53 3.27 23.14
CA PRO A 153 31.00 4.64 23.33
C PRO A 153 30.57 5.18 24.70
N ARG A 154 31.23 6.24 25.17
CA ARG A 154 30.90 6.88 26.44
C ARG A 154 29.45 7.39 26.45
N GLU A 155 29.02 7.93 25.32
CA GLU A 155 27.67 8.45 25.05
C GLU A 155 27.22 7.87 23.71
N MET A 156 25.96 7.46 23.63
CA MET A 156 25.35 7.03 22.36
C MET A 156 24.81 8.27 21.64
N GLU A 157 25.12 8.41 20.36
CA GLU A 157 24.76 9.61 19.59
C GLU A 157 23.34 9.52 19.00
N GLY A 158 22.73 8.32 18.99
CA GLY A 158 21.43 8.10 18.36
C GLY A 158 21.53 8.20 16.84
N ARG A 159 22.53 7.53 16.24
CA ARG A 159 22.84 7.69 14.81
C ARG A 159 21.62 7.38 13.94
N LEU A 160 21.33 8.30 13.04
CA LEU A 160 20.24 8.16 12.09
C LEU A 160 20.59 7.08 11.07
N ARG A 161 19.70 6.10 10.92
CA ARG A 161 19.81 5.00 9.96
C ARG A 161 18.56 4.94 9.09
N GLN A 162 18.67 4.20 8.00
CA GLN A 162 17.54 3.79 7.19
C GLN A 162 17.33 2.30 7.39
N CYS A 163 16.08 1.86 7.34
CA CYS A 163 15.71 0.45 7.50
C CYS A 163 14.75 0.00 6.40
N LEU A 164 14.99 -1.20 5.85
CA LEU A 164 14.02 -1.94 5.06
C LEU A 164 13.63 -3.18 5.86
N ALA A 165 12.36 -3.26 6.23
CA ALA A 165 11.77 -4.47 6.78
C ALA A 165 11.12 -5.28 5.67
N VAL A 166 11.77 -6.38 5.30
CA VAL A 166 11.37 -7.24 4.18
C VAL A 166 10.53 -8.39 4.70
N GLY A 167 9.37 -8.62 4.08
CA GLY A 167 8.52 -9.77 4.32
C GLY A 167 8.16 -10.50 3.02
N VAL A 168 8.17 -11.83 3.10
CA VAL A 168 7.79 -12.72 2.01
C VAL A 168 6.69 -13.67 2.46
N ASP A 169 5.66 -13.79 1.63
CA ASP A 169 4.55 -14.72 1.82
C ASP A 169 4.47 -15.74 0.66
N LYS A 170 3.60 -16.74 0.81
CA LYS A 170 3.29 -17.74 -0.20
C LYS A 170 2.85 -17.10 -1.52
N GLY A 171 3.14 -17.82 -2.60
CA GLY A 171 2.76 -17.41 -3.96
C GLY A 171 3.61 -16.27 -4.53
N GLY A 172 4.75 -15.95 -3.91
CA GLY A 172 5.62 -14.85 -4.37
C GLY A 172 4.97 -13.48 -4.11
N ASN A 173 4.42 -13.28 -2.92
CA ASN A 173 3.96 -11.99 -2.46
C ASN A 173 5.08 -11.36 -1.63
N PHE A 174 5.59 -10.21 -2.07
CA PHE A 174 6.65 -9.48 -1.39
C PHE A 174 6.12 -8.16 -0.87
N PHE A 175 6.51 -7.80 0.34
CA PHE A 175 6.23 -6.49 0.91
C PHE A 175 7.45 -5.99 1.67
N VAL A 176 7.72 -4.70 1.52
CA VAL A 176 8.85 -4.05 2.18
C VAL A 176 8.34 -2.77 2.81
N ASP A 177 8.52 -2.66 4.12
CA ASP A 177 8.33 -1.41 4.84
C ASP A 177 9.67 -0.67 4.92
N VAL A 178 9.66 0.59 4.48
CA VAL A 178 10.85 1.43 4.35
C VAL A 178 10.74 2.59 5.31
N PHE A 179 11.77 2.75 6.12
CA PHE A 179 11.88 3.80 7.12
C PHE A 179 13.16 4.59 6.81
N PRO A 180 13.04 5.79 6.21
CA PRO A 180 14.18 6.56 5.73
C PRO A 180 14.97 7.24 6.86
N ALA A 181 14.40 7.31 8.07
CA ALA A 181 15.04 7.90 9.24
C ALA A 181 14.57 7.19 10.52
N ILE A 182 15.45 6.37 11.08
CA ILE A 182 15.27 5.71 12.37
C ILE A 182 16.46 6.00 13.27
N SER A 183 16.20 6.19 14.55
CA SER A 183 17.24 6.39 15.57
C SER A 183 17.02 5.44 16.72
N PHE A 184 18.12 5.02 17.33
CA PHE A 184 18.09 4.08 18.43
C PHE A 184 17.30 4.63 19.63
N GLU A 185 16.47 3.77 20.24
CA GLU A 185 15.61 4.15 21.38
C GLU A 185 15.82 3.24 22.59
N ASN A 186 15.88 1.92 22.38
CA ASN A 186 15.99 0.96 23.49
C ASN A 186 16.73 -0.33 23.10
N ILE A 187 17.35 -0.98 24.10
CA ILE A 187 17.90 -2.35 24.03
C ILE A 187 17.25 -3.14 25.16
N GLU A 188 16.67 -4.30 24.85
CA GLU A 188 16.16 -5.18 25.91
C GLU A 188 17.29 -5.99 26.56
N ASP A 189 17.04 -6.44 27.79
CA ASP A 189 17.97 -7.28 28.54
C ASP A 189 18.29 -8.57 27.78
N ARG A 190 19.58 -8.84 27.60
CA ARG A 190 20.06 -10.11 27.04
C ARG A 190 20.08 -11.20 28.12
N LYS A 191 19.48 -12.35 27.82
CA LYS A 191 19.49 -13.53 28.68
C LYS A 191 20.40 -14.61 28.11
N TRP A 192 21.25 -15.18 28.95
CA TRP A 192 22.10 -16.32 28.61
C TRP A 192 21.59 -17.54 29.37
N THR A 193 20.73 -18.31 28.70
CA THR A 193 20.10 -19.50 29.26
C THR A 193 20.15 -20.63 28.24
N PRO A 194 20.22 -21.90 28.66
CA PRO A 194 20.22 -23.03 27.72
C PRO A 194 18.88 -23.22 26.99
N ASP A 195 17.79 -22.65 27.50
CA ASP A 195 16.43 -22.88 27.00
C ASP A 195 16.03 -21.96 25.84
N GLU A 196 16.74 -20.85 25.63
CA GLU A 196 16.43 -19.83 24.63
C GLU A 196 17.67 -19.46 23.83
N LEU A 197 17.49 -19.13 22.55
CA LEU A 197 18.56 -18.54 21.75
C LEU A 197 18.95 -17.18 22.33
N ILE A 198 20.26 -16.91 22.37
CA ILE A 198 20.75 -15.58 22.73
C ILE A 198 20.28 -14.61 21.63
N LYS A 199 19.51 -13.62 22.04
CA LYS A 199 18.99 -12.58 21.15
C LYS A 199 19.38 -11.19 21.62
N THR A 200 19.60 -10.30 20.66
CA THR A 200 19.80 -8.87 20.88
C THR A 200 18.58 -8.16 20.33
N VAL A 201 17.71 -7.69 21.22
CA VAL A 201 16.47 -7.00 20.81
C VAL A 201 16.70 -5.50 20.85
N LEU A 202 16.59 -4.88 19.68
CA LEU A 202 16.78 -3.44 19.50
C LEU A 202 15.46 -2.80 19.09
N THR A 203 15.20 -1.61 19.63
CA THR A 203 14.07 -0.75 19.26
C THR A 203 14.59 0.57 18.72
N TRP A 204 14.02 1.00 17.60
CA TRP A 204 14.30 2.29 16.99
C TRP A 204 13.03 3.12 16.87
N GLY A 205 13.14 4.40 17.21
CA GLY A 205 12.12 5.41 16.95
C GLY A 205 12.15 5.84 15.49
N VAL A 206 10.99 5.99 14.90
CA VAL A 206 10.79 6.44 13.52
C VAL A 206 10.60 7.94 13.50
N SER A 207 11.30 8.62 12.59
CA SER A 207 11.18 10.07 12.38
C SER A 207 11.04 10.40 10.89
N ILE A 208 10.62 11.63 10.58
CA ILE A 208 10.57 12.10 9.19
C ILE A 208 12.00 12.39 8.73
N ASP A 209 12.41 11.77 7.62
CA ASP A 209 13.69 12.11 7.00
C ASP A 209 13.58 13.45 6.25
N PRO A 210 14.40 14.46 6.57
CA PRO A 210 14.31 15.77 5.92
C PRO A 210 14.64 15.74 4.42
N HIS A 211 15.34 14.70 3.94
CA HIS A 211 15.72 14.59 2.52
C HIS A 211 14.76 13.73 1.70
N SER A 212 14.10 12.74 2.32
CA SER A 212 13.10 11.87 1.68
C SER A 212 11.69 12.43 1.80
N GLY A 213 11.41 13.23 2.85
CA GLY A 213 10.13 13.89 3.06
C GLY A 213 9.02 13.03 3.67
N TYR A 214 9.34 11.83 4.17
CA TYR A 214 8.40 10.92 4.82
C TYR A 214 9.06 10.12 5.94
N SER A 215 8.27 9.49 6.80
CA SER A 215 8.70 8.63 7.91
C SER A 215 8.53 7.13 7.62
N HIS A 216 7.56 6.77 6.78
CA HIS A 216 7.28 5.38 6.41
C HIS A 216 6.71 5.28 5.00
N ALA A 217 7.21 4.32 4.22
CA ALA A 217 6.65 3.93 2.94
C ALA A 217 6.54 2.41 2.84
N ARG A 218 5.55 1.92 2.08
CA ARG A 218 5.33 0.49 1.86
C ARG A 218 5.36 0.16 0.38
N PHE A 219 6.20 -0.79 0.03
CA PHE A 219 6.30 -1.35 -1.30
C PHE A 219 5.69 -2.76 -1.31
N ARG A 220 4.98 -3.10 -2.39
CA ARG A 220 4.43 -4.43 -2.62
C ARG A 220 4.73 -4.87 -4.04
N ALA A 221 5.16 -6.10 -4.19
CA ALA A 221 5.51 -6.67 -5.49
C ALA A 221 5.37 -8.19 -5.48
N GLY A 222 5.78 -8.78 -6.59
CA GLY A 222 5.81 -10.20 -6.82
C GLY A 222 4.52 -10.73 -7.45
N ARG A 223 4.64 -11.92 -8.04
CA ARG A 223 3.60 -12.56 -8.83
C ARG A 223 2.29 -12.75 -8.06
N GLY A 224 2.37 -12.96 -6.74
CA GLY A 224 1.21 -13.13 -5.88
C GLY A 224 0.40 -11.84 -5.70
N TRP A 225 1.05 -10.68 -5.71
CA TRP A 225 0.40 -9.37 -5.64
C TRP A 225 -0.22 -9.01 -6.99
N GLU A 226 0.53 -9.19 -8.07
CA GLU A 226 0.12 -8.80 -9.43
C GLU A 226 -1.02 -9.67 -10.01
N ASN A 227 -1.15 -10.91 -9.57
CA ASN A 227 -2.23 -11.80 -10.02
C ASN A 227 -3.52 -11.66 -9.21
N ASN A 228 -3.52 -10.86 -8.14
CA ASN A 228 -4.72 -10.48 -7.41
C ASN A 228 -4.94 -8.96 -7.47
N PRO A 229 -5.11 -8.39 -8.68
CA PRO A 229 -5.29 -6.96 -8.84
C PRO A 229 -6.60 -6.50 -8.19
N GLY A 230 -6.64 -5.23 -7.83
CA GLY A 230 -7.89 -4.57 -7.46
C GLY A 230 -8.87 -4.47 -8.63
N VAL A 231 -10.00 -3.84 -8.37
CA VAL A 231 -11.01 -3.51 -9.37
C VAL A 231 -10.51 -2.38 -10.28
N PRO A 232 -11.03 -2.24 -11.52
CA PRO A 232 -10.75 -1.08 -12.35
C PRO A 232 -11.16 0.22 -11.65
N VAL A 233 -10.57 1.34 -12.06
CA VAL A 233 -10.89 2.67 -11.52
C VAL A 233 -11.33 3.57 -12.66
N PHE A 234 -12.53 4.14 -12.56
CA PHE A 234 -13.03 5.12 -13.51
C PHE A 234 -12.42 6.51 -13.22
N PRO A 235 -11.75 7.16 -14.19
CA PRO A 235 -11.24 8.52 -14.01
C PRO A 235 -12.33 9.59 -13.99
N GLY A 236 -13.50 9.29 -14.56
CA GLY A 236 -14.62 10.23 -14.65
C GLY A 236 -15.95 9.53 -14.90
N ALA A 237 -17.04 10.27 -14.71
CA ALA A 237 -18.38 9.81 -15.00
C ALA A 237 -18.63 9.70 -16.52
N PRO A 238 -19.54 8.82 -16.97
CA PRO A 238 -19.97 8.80 -18.36
C PRO A 238 -20.75 10.03 -18.76
N VAL A 239 -20.56 10.48 -19.99
CA VAL A 239 -21.40 11.47 -20.65
C VAL A 239 -22.39 10.75 -21.55
N ALA A 240 -23.68 10.90 -21.25
CA ALA A 240 -24.77 10.32 -22.02
C ALA A 240 -25.28 11.32 -23.05
N THR A 241 -25.45 10.86 -24.29
CA THR A 241 -26.03 11.62 -25.41
C THR A 241 -27.17 10.81 -26.05
N PRO A 242 -28.41 11.34 -26.12
CA PRO A 242 -29.52 10.63 -26.73
C PRO A 242 -29.29 10.39 -28.22
N GLN A 243 -29.81 9.28 -28.71
CA GLN A 243 -29.81 8.90 -30.12
C GLN A 243 -31.25 8.58 -30.55
N GLY A 244 -31.55 8.70 -31.86
CA GLY A 244 -32.88 8.37 -32.38
C GLY A 244 -33.29 6.92 -32.11
N SER A 245 -34.60 6.64 -32.15
CA SER A 245 -35.15 5.29 -31.96
C SER A 245 -34.88 4.71 -30.56
N GLY A 246 -34.94 5.53 -29.52
CA GLY A 246 -34.74 5.12 -28.13
C GLY A 246 -33.31 4.66 -27.82
N GLY A 247 -32.33 5.24 -28.53
CA GLY A 247 -30.91 4.93 -28.37
C GLY A 247 -30.18 5.91 -27.45
N VAL A 248 -28.99 5.53 -27.00
CA VAL A 248 -28.07 6.38 -26.25
C VAL A 248 -26.62 6.04 -26.59
N GLN A 249 -25.77 7.06 -26.57
CA GLN A 249 -24.33 6.91 -26.60
C GLN A 249 -23.75 7.32 -25.24
N LEU A 250 -22.92 6.48 -24.66
CA LEU A 250 -22.18 6.74 -23.43
C LEU A 250 -20.69 6.86 -23.78
N VAL A 251 -20.09 8.01 -23.46
CA VAL A 251 -18.66 8.27 -23.66
C VAL A 251 -18.02 8.55 -22.31
N PHE A 252 -16.91 7.87 -21.99
CA PHE A 252 -16.18 8.06 -20.74
C PHE A 252 -14.68 7.83 -20.90
N PRO A 253 -13.83 8.44 -20.06
CA PRO A 253 -12.42 8.09 -19.99
C PRO A 253 -12.26 6.59 -19.68
N ALA A 254 -11.39 5.91 -20.42
CA ALA A 254 -11.14 4.49 -20.21
C ALA A 254 -10.74 4.25 -18.74
N PRO A 255 -11.34 3.27 -18.05
CA PRO A 255 -10.90 2.87 -16.73
C PRO A 255 -9.41 2.54 -16.74
N VAL A 256 -8.75 2.81 -15.62
CA VAL A 256 -7.34 2.45 -15.39
C VAL A 256 -7.27 1.31 -14.38
N GLY A 257 -6.24 0.49 -14.51
CA GLY A 257 -5.99 -0.61 -13.58
C GLY A 257 -5.32 -1.81 -14.26
N PRO A 258 -4.88 -2.80 -13.47
CA PRO A 258 -4.22 -3.98 -14.02
C PRO A 258 -5.22 -4.90 -14.74
N LYS A 259 -4.68 -5.82 -15.55
CA LYS A 259 -5.44 -6.87 -16.27
C LYS A 259 -6.50 -6.33 -17.24
N SER A 260 -6.13 -5.29 -17.99
CA SER A 260 -6.79 -4.87 -19.22
C SER A 260 -6.63 -5.92 -20.34
N PRO A 261 -7.54 -5.97 -21.35
CA PRO A 261 -8.69 -5.10 -21.56
C PRO A 261 -9.86 -5.39 -20.61
N PHE A 262 -10.70 -4.38 -20.37
CA PHE A 262 -11.91 -4.51 -19.55
C PHE A 262 -13.13 -4.86 -20.41
N THR A 263 -14.09 -5.58 -19.82
CA THR A 263 -15.43 -5.79 -20.39
C THR A 263 -16.44 -4.87 -19.69
N TYR A 264 -17.46 -4.44 -20.44
CA TYR A 264 -18.42 -3.44 -19.97
C TYR A 264 -19.85 -3.93 -19.99
N THR A 265 -20.60 -3.61 -18.93
CA THR A 265 -22.06 -3.61 -18.92
C THR A 265 -22.55 -2.24 -18.44
N ALA A 266 -23.82 -1.90 -18.65
CA ALA A 266 -24.36 -0.63 -18.18
C ALA A 266 -25.76 -0.84 -17.60
N ARG A 267 -26.08 -0.02 -16.59
CA ARG A 267 -27.43 0.11 -16.03
C ARG A 267 -27.99 1.48 -16.35
N LYS A 268 -29.31 1.54 -16.50
CA LYS A 268 -30.09 2.75 -16.66
C LYS A 268 -31.03 2.92 -15.46
N THR A 269 -31.20 4.16 -15.03
CA THR A 269 -32.16 4.56 -14.02
C THR A 269 -33.15 5.51 -14.68
N GLU A 270 -34.43 5.16 -14.64
CA GLU A 270 -35.51 6.07 -15.03
C GLU A 270 -35.74 7.07 -13.90
N GLU A 271 -35.55 8.36 -14.16
CA GLU A 271 -35.45 9.36 -13.08
C GLU A 271 -36.79 9.62 -12.38
N ASP A 272 -37.91 9.52 -13.11
CA ASP A 272 -39.23 9.80 -12.57
C ASP A 272 -39.71 8.69 -11.63
N THR A 273 -39.39 7.43 -11.95
CA THR A 273 -39.81 6.26 -11.16
C THR A 273 -38.72 5.73 -10.24
N GLY A 274 -37.46 6.10 -10.47
CA GLY A 274 -36.28 5.57 -9.80
C GLY A 274 -35.99 4.11 -10.14
N VAL A 275 -36.60 3.55 -11.19
CA VAL A 275 -36.45 2.14 -11.56
C VAL A 275 -35.11 1.93 -12.25
N GLU A 276 -34.27 1.10 -11.65
CA GLU A 276 -33.02 0.62 -12.23
C GLU A 276 -33.24 -0.64 -13.08
N SER A 277 -32.63 -0.69 -14.26
CA SER A 277 -32.61 -1.87 -15.12
C SER A 277 -31.33 -1.92 -15.97
N ASP A 278 -31.02 -3.07 -16.55
CA ASP A 278 -29.86 -3.20 -17.43
C ASP A 278 -30.10 -2.46 -18.76
N LEU A 279 -29.07 -1.79 -19.27
CA LEU A 279 -29.07 -1.17 -20.60
C LEU A 279 -28.60 -2.21 -21.63
N THR A 280 -29.41 -2.42 -22.67
CA THR A 280 -29.04 -3.28 -23.80
C THR A 280 -27.97 -2.58 -24.63
N LEU A 281 -26.72 -3.03 -24.52
CA LEU A 281 -25.62 -2.52 -25.35
C LEU A 281 -25.67 -3.11 -26.76
N SER A 282 -25.34 -2.30 -27.77
CA SER A 282 -25.24 -2.69 -29.17
C SER A 282 -23.79 -2.61 -29.64
N GLY A 283 -23.32 -3.67 -30.31
CA GLY A 283 -21.95 -3.75 -30.82
C GLY A 283 -20.88 -3.94 -29.73
N SER A 284 -19.62 -3.87 -30.15
CA SER A 284 -18.46 -3.91 -29.24
C SER A 284 -18.09 -2.49 -28.79
N PRO A 285 -17.57 -2.31 -27.56
CA PRO A 285 -17.00 -1.04 -27.11
C PRO A 285 -15.95 -0.55 -28.11
N THR A 286 -15.99 0.75 -28.41
CA THR A 286 -14.93 1.41 -29.21
C THR A 286 -14.04 2.22 -28.30
N VAL A 287 -12.73 2.17 -28.54
CA VAL A 287 -11.72 2.90 -27.76
C VAL A 287 -10.96 3.82 -28.70
N SER A 288 -11.05 5.13 -28.49
CA SER A 288 -10.33 6.15 -29.26
C SER A 288 -9.91 7.28 -28.32
N ASP A 289 -8.69 7.78 -28.49
CA ASP A 289 -8.18 8.96 -27.78
C ASP A 289 -8.33 8.88 -26.25
N GLY A 290 -8.15 7.69 -25.68
CA GLY A 290 -8.27 7.45 -24.23
C GLY A 290 -9.70 7.35 -23.70
N ASN A 291 -10.72 7.43 -24.58
CA ASN A 291 -12.13 7.29 -24.22
C ASN A 291 -12.72 5.97 -24.73
N VAL A 292 -13.65 5.43 -23.95
CA VAL A 292 -14.50 4.31 -24.32
C VAL A 292 -15.87 4.86 -24.73
N THR A 293 -16.38 4.38 -25.85
CA THR A 293 -17.74 4.66 -26.30
C THR A 293 -18.57 3.38 -26.33
N LEU A 294 -19.71 3.43 -25.65
CA LEU A 294 -20.75 2.39 -25.66
C LEU A 294 -22.02 2.95 -26.31
N THR A 295 -22.70 2.14 -27.11
CA THR A 295 -24.02 2.45 -27.63
C THR A 295 -25.05 1.51 -27.00
N GLY A 296 -26.18 2.06 -26.57
CA GLY A 296 -27.27 1.32 -25.96
C GLY A 296 -28.61 1.64 -26.62
N THR A 297 -29.58 0.75 -26.41
CA THR A 297 -30.94 0.89 -26.94
C THR A 297 -32.00 0.48 -25.91
N GLY A 298 -33.27 0.67 -26.26
CA GLY A 298 -34.40 0.26 -25.42
C GLY A 298 -34.80 1.31 -24.39
N LEU A 299 -34.63 2.58 -24.70
CA LEU A 299 -35.18 3.69 -23.91
C LEU A 299 -36.60 4.03 -24.39
N THR A 300 -37.49 4.33 -23.45
CA THR A 300 -38.84 4.82 -23.76
C THR A 300 -38.76 6.30 -24.09
N GLY A 301 -39.32 6.72 -25.22
CA GLY A 301 -39.25 8.12 -25.65
C GLY A 301 -39.93 9.07 -24.66
N ALA A 302 -39.38 10.29 -24.54
CA ALA A 302 -39.79 11.35 -23.63
C ALA A 302 -39.55 11.10 -22.13
N GLU A 303 -38.97 9.95 -21.74
CA GLU A 303 -38.57 9.67 -20.37
C GLU A 303 -37.13 10.13 -20.09
N ASP A 304 -36.88 10.51 -18.84
CA ASP A 304 -35.56 10.95 -18.36
C ASP A 304 -34.75 9.79 -17.77
N TYR A 305 -33.47 9.68 -18.16
CA TYR A 305 -32.57 8.62 -17.71
C TYR A 305 -31.19 9.12 -17.27
N THR A 306 -30.61 8.44 -16.28
CA THR A 306 -29.17 8.43 -15.99
C THR A 306 -28.59 7.02 -16.13
N PHE A 307 -27.27 6.92 -16.26
CA PHE A 307 -26.59 5.65 -16.56
C PHE A 307 -25.36 5.44 -15.69
N GLN A 308 -25.10 4.18 -15.34
CA GLN A 308 -23.86 3.74 -14.70
C GLN A 308 -23.23 2.62 -15.52
N VAL A 309 -21.92 2.67 -15.66
CA VAL A 309 -21.15 1.65 -16.40
C VAL A 309 -20.41 0.77 -15.40
N HIS A 310 -20.51 -0.54 -15.60
CA HIS A 310 -19.71 -1.53 -14.89
C HIS A 310 -18.53 -1.94 -15.75
N ALA A 311 -17.31 -1.81 -15.24
CA ALA A 311 -16.10 -2.32 -15.87
C ALA A 311 -15.59 -3.54 -15.11
N THR A 312 -15.35 -4.64 -15.83
CA THR A 312 -14.84 -5.90 -15.29
C THR A 312 -13.47 -6.22 -15.88
N ASN A 313 -12.48 -6.52 -15.04
CA ASN A 313 -11.17 -6.97 -15.49
C ASN A 313 -11.14 -8.48 -15.78
N SER A 314 -10.04 -8.97 -16.39
CA SER A 314 -9.93 -10.37 -16.80
C SER A 314 -9.91 -11.38 -15.64
N VAL A 315 -9.82 -10.92 -14.39
CA VAL A 315 -9.86 -11.75 -13.18
C VAL A 315 -11.18 -11.61 -12.40
N GLY A 316 -12.17 -10.90 -12.97
CA GLY A 316 -13.51 -10.76 -12.41
C GLY A 316 -13.69 -9.61 -11.41
N GLY A 317 -12.70 -8.73 -11.25
CA GLY A 317 -12.84 -7.50 -10.46
C GLY A 317 -13.77 -6.50 -11.16
N VAL A 318 -14.84 -6.10 -10.48
CA VAL A 318 -15.88 -5.20 -11.01
C VAL A 318 -15.84 -3.86 -10.32
N SER A 319 -15.94 -2.79 -11.09
CA SER A 319 -16.12 -1.42 -10.59
C SER A 319 -17.34 -0.77 -11.25
N ILE A 320 -17.97 0.16 -10.55
CA ILE A 320 -19.16 0.89 -11.00
C ILE A 320 -18.78 2.36 -11.13
N SER A 321 -19.13 2.99 -12.26
CA SER A 321 -18.92 4.42 -12.46
C SER A 321 -19.87 5.26 -11.60
N ALA A 322 -19.52 6.54 -11.41
CA ALA A 322 -20.52 7.53 -11.02
C ALA A 322 -21.65 7.60 -12.07
N PRO A 323 -22.87 8.02 -11.69
CA PRO A 323 -23.95 8.26 -12.64
C PRO A 323 -23.58 9.30 -13.70
N SER A 324 -24.08 9.11 -14.92
CA SER A 324 -23.95 10.08 -16.01
C SER A 324 -24.74 11.36 -15.76
N ASN A 325 -24.60 12.34 -16.65
CA ASN A 325 -25.62 13.37 -16.81
C ASN A 325 -26.98 12.76 -17.17
N LYS A 326 -28.06 13.45 -16.78
CA LYS A 326 -29.43 13.13 -17.19
C LYS A 326 -29.65 13.44 -18.67
N ILE A 327 -30.39 12.59 -19.37
CA ILE A 327 -30.87 12.83 -20.73
C ILE A 327 -32.36 12.49 -20.85
N THR A 328 -33.06 13.17 -21.75
CA THR A 328 -34.41 12.77 -22.17
C THR A 328 -34.30 11.92 -23.43
N ALA A 329 -34.89 10.73 -23.42
CA ALA A 329 -34.82 9.81 -24.55
C ALA A 329 -35.65 10.32 -25.74
N THR A 330 -35.13 10.17 -26.95
CA THR A 330 -35.83 10.49 -28.19
C THR A 330 -36.44 9.25 -28.81
N ALA A 331 -37.72 9.32 -29.17
CA ALA A 331 -38.42 8.26 -29.92
C ALA A 331 -37.86 8.08 -31.34
#